data_AF-R6WNY5-F1
#
_entry.id   AF-R6WNY5-F1
#
_cell.length_a   1.000
_cell.length_b   1.000
_cell.length_c   1.000
_cell.angle_alpha   90.00
_cell.angle_beta   90.00
_cell.angle_gamma   90.00
#
_symmetry.space_group_name_H-M   'P 1'
#
loop_
_entity.id
_entity.type
_entity.pdbx_description
1 polymer ?
#
loop_
_entity_poly.entity_id
_entity_poly.type
_entity_poly.pdbx_seq_one_letter_code
_entity_poly.pdbx_strand_id
1 'polypeptide(L)'
;MKHLNNWMRALRRSVLCACVAVACVWCLPSCNDDKIGDISLIYGRWEATSFSGYEKEEGEEPYEWNYGPSEMAGDYVIFNTDGTYVEGSSGTTGDSGTWRIQGNRIYVTSDGETIGATIRTLSSTELVIEMRYSEPGYEYFERSSYRKAD
;
A
#
# COMPACT_ATOMS: atom_id res chain seq x y z
N MET A 1 9.73 -8.40 12.27
CA MET A 1 9.99 -6.94 12.19
C MET A 1 10.41 -6.55 10.77
N LYS A 2 9.53 -6.73 9.78
CA LYS A 2 9.85 -6.50 8.35
C LYS A 2 8.61 -6.32 7.45
N HIS A 3 7.38 -6.28 8.00
CA HIS A 3 6.15 -6.49 7.23
C HIS A 3 5.62 -5.23 6.53
N LEU A 4 5.79 -4.03 7.09
CA LEU A 4 5.32 -2.80 6.44
C LEU A 4 5.98 -2.50 5.10
N ASN A 5 7.27 -2.83 4.90
CA ASN A 5 7.92 -2.60 3.62
C ASN A 5 7.55 -3.67 2.56
N ASN A 6 6.54 -4.54 2.77
CA ASN A 6 6.23 -5.62 1.81
C ASN A 6 5.88 -5.09 0.43
N TRP A 7 5.06 -4.04 0.35
CA TRP A 7 4.65 -3.43 -0.90
C TRP A 7 5.82 -2.80 -1.68
N MET A 8 6.76 -2.13 -1.00
CA MET A 8 7.99 -1.62 -1.63
C MET A 8 9.02 -2.71 -1.93
N ARG A 9 9.07 -3.78 -1.13
CA ARG A 9 9.97 -4.93 -1.36
C ARG A 9 9.52 -5.82 -2.50
N ALA A 10 8.22 -5.98 -2.70
CA ALA A 10 7.66 -6.69 -3.85
C ALA A 10 8.13 -6.01 -5.14
N LEU A 11 7.96 -4.68 -5.24
CA LEU A 11 8.45 -3.90 -6.38
C LEU A 11 9.99 -3.92 -6.53
N ARG A 12 10.74 -3.79 -5.44
CA ARG A 12 12.22 -3.89 -5.49
C ARG A 12 12.72 -5.28 -5.91
N ARG A 13 11.97 -6.35 -5.65
CA ARG A 13 12.29 -7.71 -6.12
C ARG A 13 12.01 -7.88 -7.61
N SER A 14 10.88 -7.35 -8.10
CA SER A 14 10.55 -7.38 -9.54
C SER A 14 11.55 -6.59 -10.40
N VAL A 15 12.10 -5.47 -9.90
CA VAL A 15 13.10 -4.65 -10.63
C VAL A 15 14.45 -5.37 -10.83
N LEU A 16 14.76 -6.41 -10.03
CA LEU A 16 16.03 -7.14 -10.14
C LEU A 16 16.02 -8.25 -11.21
N CYS A 17 14.86 -8.65 -11.75
CA CYS A 17 14.78 -9.81 -12.64
C CYS A 17 14.40 -9.53 -14.11
N ALA A 18 13.93 -8.34 -14.49
CA ALA A 18 13.72 -8.05 -15.91
C ALA A 18 13.72 -6.55 -16.24
N CYS A 19 14.55 -6.20 -17.24
CA CYS A 19 14.40 -5.11 -18.20
C CYS A 19 13.42 -3.98 -17.86
N VAL A 20 13.94 -2.77 -17.59
CA VAL A 20 13.33 -1.44 -17.79
C VAL A 20 11.85 -1.50 -18.20
N ALA A 21 10.97 -1.80 -17.24
CA ALA A 21 9.55 -1.60 -17.44
C ALA A 21 9.37 -0.08 -17.40
N VAL A 22 9.21 0.51 -18.59
CA VAL A 22 8.72 1.87 -18.74
C VAL A 22 7.49 1.96 -17.84
N ALA A 23 7.62 2.71 -16.75
CA ALA A 23 6.48 3.18 -15.99
C ALA A 23 5.66 4.03 -16.96
N CYS A 24 4.80 3.38 -17.73
CA CYS A 24 3.70 4.01 -18.43
C CYS A 24 2.77 4.49 -17.32
N VAL A 25 3.15 5.62 -16.72
CA VAL A 25 2.27 6.56 -16.05
C VAL A 25 1.38 7.16 -17.13
N TRP A 26 0.58 6.29 -17.75
CA TRP A 26 -0.49 6.72 -18.62
C TRP A 26 -1.57 7.16 -17.66
N CYS A 27 -1.70 8.47 -17.56
CA CYS A 27 -2.89 9.18 -17.13
C CYS A 27 -4.09 8.67 -17.93
N LEU A 28 -4.60 7.49 -17.61
CA LEU A 28 -5.94 7.10 -18.00
C LEU A 28 -6.86 7.93 -17.10
N PRO A 29 -7.77 8.75 -17.66
CA PRO A 29 -8.89 9.22 -16.87
C PRO A 29 -9.70 7.99 -16.49
N SER A 30 -9.48 7.47 -15.28
CA SER A 30 -10.38 6.50 -14.67
C SER A 30 -11.70 7.22 -14.42
N CYS A 31 -12.50 7.33 -15.46
CA CYS A 31 -13.94 7.53 -15.36
C CYS A 31 -14.52 6.24 -14.76
N ASN A 32 -14.28 6.05 -13.46
CA ASN A 32 -15.09 5.17 -12.64
C ASN A 32 -15.53 6.02 -11.45
N ASP A 33 -16.84 6.15 -11.28
CA ASP A 33 -17.56 6.95 -10.28
C ASP A 33 -17.36 6.45 -8.84
N ASP A 34 -16.22 5.80 -8.55
CA ASP A 34 -15.87 5.30 -7.23
C ASP A 34 -15.31 6.47 -6.41
N LYS A 35 -16.18 7.39 -6.03
CA LYS A 35 -15.84 8.47 -5.09
C LYS A 35 -15.67 7.85 -3.72
N ILE A 36 -14.44 7.89 -3.19
CA ILE A 36 -14.27 7.79 -1.73
C ILE A 36 -15.04 8.97 -1.13
N GLY A 37 -15.67 8.77 0.03
CA GLY A 37 -16.36 9.82 0.77
C GLY A 37 -15.42 10.94 1.23
N ASP A 38 -15.48 11.32 2.50
CA ASP A 38 -14.63 12.39 3.02
C ASP A 38 -13.15 11.94 3.08
N ILE A 39 -12.35 12.45 2.14
CA ILE A 39 -10.91 12.16 2.07
C ILE A 39 -10.17 12.68 3.31
N SER A 40 -10.67 13.70 3.99
CA SER A 40 -10.02 14.25 5.19
C SER A 40 -9.90 13.22 6.33
N LEU A 41 -10.70 12.16 6.30
CA LEU A 41 -10.62 11.06 7.24
C LEU A 41 -9.27 10.31 7.19
N ILE A 42 -8.52 10.42 6.08
CA ILE A 42 -7.21 9.77 5.95
C ILE A 42 -6.17 10.33 6.92
N TYR A 43 -6.30 11.61 7.33
CA TYR A 43 -5.25 12.30 8.09
C TYR A 43 -5.02 11.72 9.47
N GLY A 44 -3.76 11.55 9.86
CA GLY A 44 -3.37 11.06 11.17
C GLY A 44 -2.88 9.61 11.15
N ARG A 45 -2.80 9.02 12.33
CA ARG A 45 -2.17 7.73 12.57
C ARG A 45 -3.15 6.58 12.39
N TRP A 46 -2.70 5.55 11.70
CA TRP A 46 -3.40 4.32 11.40
C TRP A 46 -2.55 3.14 11.84
N GLU A 47 -3.08 2.31 12.73
CA GLU A 47 -2.43 1.09 13.22
C GLU A 47 -2.87 -0.10 12.36
N ALA A 48 -1.92 -0.89 11.87
CA ALA A 48 -2.21 -2.08 11.08
C ALA A 48 -2.95 -3.13 11.92
N THR A 49 -3.96 -3.74 11.32
CA THR A 49 -4.76 -4.80 11.96
C THR A 49 -4.62 -6.13 11.24
N SER A 50 -4.38 -6.12 9.93
CA SER A 50 -4.13 -7.35 9.17
C SER A 50 -3.52 -7.05 7.82
N PHE A 51 -2.59 -7.88 7.36
CA PHE A 51 -2.13 -7.92 5.96
C PHE A 51 -2.35 -9.32 5.40
N SER A 52 -2.94 -9.43 4.21
CA SER A 52 -3.07 -10.70 3.50
C SER A 52 -2.86 -10.52 2.00
N GLY A 53 -2.37 -11.55 1.33
CA GLY A 53 -2.00 -11.42 -0.06
C GLY A 53 -1.29 -12.64 -0.61
N TYR A 54 -0.86 -12.50 -1.85
CA TYR A 54 -0.03 -13.48 -2.53
C TYR A 54 0.90 -12.84 -3.55
N GLU A 55 1.96 -13.56 -3.86
CA GLU A 55 2.91 -13.31 -4.94
C GLU A 55 3.03 -14.60 -5.77
N LYS A 56 2.97 -14.48 -7.08
CA LYS A 56 3.00 -15.62 -7.98
C LYS A 56 3.92 -15.33 -9.17
N GLU A 57 4.92 -16.17 -9.34
CA GLU A 57 5.82 -16.19 -10.49
C GLU A 57 5.41 -17.30 -11.50
N GLU A 58 5.78 -17.14 -12.76
CA GLU A 58 5.49 -18.12 -13.80
C GLU A 58 6.13 -19.48 -13.51
N GLY A 59 5.31 -20.53 -13.46
CA GLY A 59 5.79 -21.88 -13.21
C GLY A 59 6.02 -22.20 -11.73
N GLU A 60 5.73 -21.27 -10.81
CA GLU A 60 5.81 -21.48 -9.37
C GLU A 60 4.43 -21.56 -8.70
N GLU A 61 4.38 -22.25 -7.56
CA GLU A 61 3.21 -22.20 -6.68
C GLU A 61 3.17 -20.82 -5.98
N PRO A 62 1.99 -20.21 -5.81
CA PRO A 62 1.87 -18.91 -5.18
C PRO A 62 2.44 -18.91 -3.75
N TYR A 63 3.21 -17.88 -3.43
CA TYR A 63 3.56 -17.57 -2.05
C TYR A 63 2.44 -16.72 -1.43
N GLU A 64 1.76 -17.26 -0.43
CA GLU A 64 0.64 -16.60 0.24
C GLU A 64 1.01 -16.15 1.67
N TRP A 65 0.41 -15.05 2.13
CA TRP A 65 0.50 -14.61 3.52
C TRP A 65 -0.85 -14.17 4.07
N ASN A 66 -1.01 -14.34 5.38
CA ASN A 66 -2.16 -13.88 6.14
C ASN A 66 -1.72 -13.59 7.58
N TYR A 67 -1.50 -12.32 7.88
CA TYR A 67 -1.03 -11.82 9.16
C TYR A 67 -2.18 -11.16 9.91
N GLY A 68 -2.41 -11.62 11.14
CA GLY A 68 -3.44 -11.07 12.01
C GLY A 68 -2.96 -9.93 12.91
N PRO A 69 -3.83 -9.45 13.81
CA PRO A 69 -3.52 -8.33 14.69
C PRO A 69 -2.31 -8.53 15.60
N SER A 70 -2.00 -9.77 15.99
CA SER A 70 -0.83 -10.10 16.80
C SER A 70 0.48 -9.86 16.05
N GLU A 71 0.53 -10.24 14.79
CA GLU A 71 1.70 -10.10 13.93
C GLU A 71 1.90 -8.66 13.46
N MET A 72 0.80 -7.91 13.35
CA MET A 72 0.79 -6.49 12.97
C MET A 72 0.92 -5.55 14.17
N ALA A 73 1.04 -6.08 15.40
CA ALA A 73 1.08 -5.27 16.59
C ALA A 73 2.24 -4.27 16.57
N GLY A 74 1.89 -2.98 16.60
CA GLY A 74 2.83 -1.87 16.61
C GLY A 74 3.22 -1.36 15.22
N ASP A 75 2.77 -2.00 14.13
CA ASP A 75 2.94 -1.51 12.76
C ASP A 75 1.93 -0.39 12.48
N TYR A 76 2.40 0.75 11.96
CA TYR A 76 1.59 1.94 11.73
C TYR A 76 1.99 2.74 10.49
N VAL A 77 1.07 3.57 10.02
CA VAL A 77 1.30 4.65 9.04
C VAL A 77 0.65 5.95 9.52
N ILE A 78 1.27 7.09 9.25
CA ILE A 78 0.77 8.42 9.55
C ILE A 78 0.67 9.20 8.25
N PHE A 79 -0.52 9.66 7.89
CA PHE A 79 -0.74 10.56 6.74
C PHE A 79 -0.89 11.99 7.25
N ASN A 80 0.12 12.83 6.99
CA ASN A 80 0.12 14.23 7.43
C ASN A 80 -0.66 15.13 6.45
N THR A 81 -1.18 16.24 6.96
CA THR A 81 -1.98 17.21 6.19
C THR A 81 -1.18 17.96 5.14
N ASP A 82 0.15 17.99 5.24
CA ASP A 82 1.05 18.59 4.26
C ASP A 82 1.36 17.67 3.06
N GLY A 83 0.74 16.48 3.01
CA GLY A 83 0.98 15.50 1.96
C GLY A 83 2.20 14.63 2.19
N THR A 84 2.80 14.64 3.38
CA THR A 84 3.86 13.69 3.76
C THR A 84 3.29 12.49 4.51
N TYR A 85 3.99 11.36 4.47
CA TYR A 85 3.66 10.20 5.29
C TYR A 85 4.90 9.63 5.97
N VAL A 86 4.66 8.90 7.05
CA VAL A 86 5.66 8.10 7.77
C VAL A 86 5.05 6.76 8.13
N GLU A 87 5.76 5.67 7.89
CA GLU A 87 5.42 4.35 8.43
C GLU A 87 6.44 3.91 9.48
N GLY A 88 6.08 2.94 10.30
CA GLY A 88 6.98 2.42 11.31
C GLY A 88 6.41 1.26 12.12
N SER A 89 7.26 0.69 12.97
CA SER A 89 6.90 -0.43 13.82
C SER A 89 7.43 -0.23 15.23
N SER A 90 6.59 -0.42 16.24
CA SER A 90 7.00 -0.46 17.66
C SER A 90 7.90 0.71 18.09
N GLY A 91 7.53 1.94 17.68
CA GLY A 91 8.27 3.16 18.01
C GLY A 91 9.53 3.42 17.17
N THR A 92 9.84 2.57 16.20
CA THR A 92 10.90 2.81 15.20
C THR A 92 10.26 3.33 13.92
N THR A 93 10.76 4.45 13.42
CA THR A 93 10.39 4.97 12.10
C THR A 93 11.01 4.10 11.00
N GLY A 94 10.18 3.66 10.07
CA GLY A 94 10.56 2.96 8.86
C GLY A 94 10.72 3.95 7.71
N ASP A 95 9.97 3.72 6.64
CA ASP A 95 10.02 4.56 5.43
C ASP A 95 9.14 5.83 5.58
N SER A 96 9.42 6.82 4.75
CA SER A 96 8.68 8.08 4.70
C SER A 96 8.73 8.69 3.31
N GLY A 97 7.80 9.60 3.03
CA GLY A 97 7.74 10.22 1.71
C GLY A 97 6.53 11.11 1.55
N THR A 98 6.02 11.21 0.32
CA THR A 98 4.81 11.98 0.02
C THR A 98 3.66 11.08 -0.38
N TRP A 99 2.43 11.57 -0.20
CA TRP A 99 1.23 10.88 -0.61
C TRP A 99 0.22 11.83 -1.23
N ARG A 100 -0.67 11.28 -2.05
CA ARG A 100 -1.82 11.97 -2.62
C ARG A 100 -2.96 10.99 -2.89
N ILE A 101 -4.19 11.48 -2.90
CA ILE A 101 -5.37 10.70 -3.31
C ILE A 101 -5.94 11.27 -4.62
N GLN A 102 -6.31 10.40 -5.54
CA GLN A 102 -7.01 10.74 -6.78
C GLN A 102 -8.09 9.69 -7.04
N GLY A 103 -9.36 10.10 -7.05
CA GLY A 103 -10.49 9.16 -7.10
C GLY A 103 -10.45 8.23 -5.89
N ASN A 104 -10.52 6.92 -6.12
CA ASN A 104 -10.37 5.91 -5.07
C ASN A 104 -8.95 5.38 -4.85
N ARG A 105 -7.93 6.06 -5.36
CA ARG A 105 -6.56 5.58 -5.31
C ARG A 105 -5.70 6.48 -4.41
N ILE A 106 -4.92 5.86 -3.55
CA ILE A 106 -3.82 6.50 -2.84
C ILE A 106 -2.53 6.21 -3.60
N TYR A 107 -1.72 7.24 -3.74
CA TYR A 107 -0.37 7.16 -4.31
C TYR A 107 0.60 7.59 -3.24
N VAL A 108 1.63 6.78 -3.02
CA VAL A 108 2.69 7.01 -2.05
C VAL A 108 4.01 7.00 -2.80
N THR A 109 4.85 7.99 -2.53
CA THR A 109 6.13 8.19 -3.20
C THR A 109 7.25 8.19 -2.17
N SER A 110 8.20 7.28 -2.33
CA SER A 110 9.40 7.16 -1.50
C SER A 110 10.59 6.85 -2.40
N ASP A 111 11.77 7.40 -2.09
CA ASP A 111 13.00 7.20 -2.87
C ASP A 111 12.86 7.43 -4.40
N GLY A 112 11.95 8.32 -4.82
CA GLY A 112 11.68 8.63 -6.22
C GLY A 112 10.75 7.64 -6.95
N GLU A 113 10.28 6.60 -6.27
CA GLU A 113 9.32 5.62 -6.80
C GLU A 113 7.92 5.91 -6.27
N THR A 114 6.92 5.91 -7.17
CA THR A 114 5.51 6.12 -6.80
C THR A 114 4.73 4.82 -6.97
N ILE A 115 4.05 4.40 -5.91
CA ILE A 115 3.22 3.21 -5.90
C ILE A 115 1.77 3.61 -5.66
N GLY A 116 0.85 3.01 -6.42
CA GLY A 116 -0.58 3.27 -6.32
C GLY A 116 -1.36 2.08 -5.77
N ALA A 117 -2.25 2.33 -4.81
CA ALA A 117 -3.14 1.33 -4.26
C ALA A 117 -4.59 1.86 -4.22
N THR A 118 -5.56 0.95 -4.24
CA THR A 118 -6.99 1.28 -4.20
C THR A 118 -7.46 1.31 -2.75
N ILE A 119 -8.05 2.42 -2.32
CA ILE A 119 -8.76 2.51 -1.04
C ILE A 119 -10.12 1.82 -1.23
N ARG A 120 -10.35 0.75 -0.47
CA ARG A 120 -11.62 0.01 -0.43
C ARG A 120 -12.56 0.54 0.63
N THR A 121 -12.02 0.92 1.77
CA THR A 121 -12.75 1.50 2.90
C THR A 121 -11.97 2.68 3.43
N LEU A 122 -12.64 3.80 3.66
CA LEU A 122 -12.13 4.92 4.46
C LEU A 122 -13.28 5.47 5.30
N SER A 123 -13.16 5.35 6.61
CA SER A 123 -14.09 5.89 7.61
C SER A 123 -13.32 6.59 8.73
N SER A 124 -14.01 7.06 9.78
CA SER A 124 -13.35 7.61 10.96
C SER A 124 -12.58 6.56 11.77
N THR A 125 -12.81 5.26 11.55
CA THR A 125 -12.23 4.19 12.35
C THR A 125 -11.51 3.11 11.54
N GLU A 126 -11.78 3.01 10.24
CA GLU A 126 -11.28 1.92 9.39
C GLU A 126 -10.70 2.45 8.07
N LEU A 127 -9.53 1.91 7.73
CA LEU A 127 -8.88 2.10 6.43
C LEU A 127 -8.54 0.71 5.87
N VAL A 128 -8.99 0.45 4.64
CA VAL A 128 -8.62 -0.77 3.90
C VAL A 128 -8.09 -0.37 2.55
N ILE A 129 -6.86 -0.81 2.25
CA ILE A 129 -6.17 -0.55 1.00
C ILE A 129 -5.86 -1.88 0.32
N GLU A 130 -6.00 -1.91 -1.00
CA GLU A 130 -5.60 -3.05 -1.83
C GLU A 130 -4.62 -2.64 -2.91
N MET A 131 -3.52 -3.39 -3.00
CA MET A 131 -2.55 -3.31 -4.08
C MET A 131 -2.74 -4.49 -5.02
N ARG A 132 -2.73 -4.22 -6.32
CA ARG A 132 -2.68 -5.24 -7.36
C ARG A 132 -1.64 -4.83 -8.38
N TYR A 133 -0.80 -5.78 -8.73
CA TYR A 133 0.17 -5.66 -9.79
C TYR A 133 0.17 -6.95 -10.60
N SER A 134 0.22 -6.82 -11.92
CA SER A 134 0.33 -7.97 -12.81
C SER A 134 1.09 -7.55 -14.06
N GLU A 135 2.04 -8.39 -14.42
CA GLU A 135 2.78 -8.33 -15.68
C GLU A 135 2.93 -9.77 -16.22
N PRO A 136 3.35 -9.96 -17.47
CA PRO A 136 3.57 -11.31 -18.00
C PRO A 136 4.50 -12.12 -17.09
N GLY A 137 3.97 -13.20 -16.52
CA GLY A 137 4.71 -14.11 -15.65
C GLY A 137 4.82 -13.69 -14.18
N TYR A 138 4.16 -12.60 -13.76
CA TYR A 138 4.15 -12.18 -12.35
C TYR A 138 2.79 -11.59 -11.95
N GLU A 139 2.29 -12.00 -10.79
CA GLU A 139 1.09 -11.46 -10.17
C GLU A 139 1.33 -11.20 -8.68
N TYR A 140 0.88 -10.04 -8.21
CA TYR A 140 0.94 -9.65 -6.81
C TYR A 140 -0.38 -9.03 -6.38
N PHE A 141 -0.85 -9.46 -5.22
CA PHE A 141 -2.00 -8.89 -4.53
C PHE A 141 -1.69 -8.73 -3.05
N GLU A 142 -2.04 -7.58 -2.49
CA GLU A 142 -2.05 -7.37 -1.05
C GLU A 142 -3.30 -6.59 -0.65
N ARG A 143 -3.89 -6.99 0.47
CA ARG A 143 -4.92 -6.26 1.20
C ARG A 143 -4.41 -5.92 2.58
N SER A 144 -4.49 -4.64 2.92
CA SER A 144 -3.99 -4.10 4.16
C SER A 144 -5.09 -3.35 4.88
N SER A 145 -5.38 -3.78 6.10
CA SER A 145 -6.41 -3.20 6.96
C SER A 145 -5.77 -2.48 8.14
N TYR A 146 -6.36 -1.35 8.50
CA TYR A 146 -5.89 -0.49 9.58
C TYR A 146 -7.07 0.04 10.39
N ARG A 147 -6.80 0.35 11.65
CA ARG A 147 -7.69 1.11 12.53
C ARG A 147 -7.13 2.49 12.81
N LYS A 148 -8.00 3.47 13.03
CA LYS A 148 -7.57 4.79 13.47
C LYS A 148 -6.95 4.69 14.88
N ALA A 149 -5.82 5.35 15.09
CA ALA A 149 -5.35 5.62 16.45
C ALA A 149 -6.12 6.83 17.00
N ASP A 150 -6.49 6.75 18.28
CA ASP A 150 -7.16 7.84 19.01
C ASP A 150 -6.27 9.08 19.17
#